data_AF-A0A949L1D9-F1
#
_entry.id   AF-A0A949L1D9-F1
#
_cell.length_a   1.000
_cell.length_b   1.000
_cell.length_c   1.000
_cell.angle_alpha   90.00
_cell.angle_beta   90.00
_cell.angle_gamma   90.00
#
_symmetry.space_group_name_H-M   'P 1'
#
loop_
_entity.id
_entity.type
_entity.pdbx_description
1 polymer ?
#
loop_
_entity_poly.entity_id
_entity_poly.type
_entity_poly.pdbx_seq_one_letter_code
_entity_poly.pdbx_strand_id
1 'polypeptide(L)'
;MNYDLKKHVYFISYSKIPSNVAAAVYEGYVGLGFIVNHQTGVIEDISCTLLTKVARDFLRSIIVGYNIDENDVEPLIERIRLLFHGHSQKAICVIVRENYNKYNEWKEVSKKKLLDLVLEPCYSEKVIEAFDLSKMKKYPEKSVYMISYAKIPHNISIAFYKGHTGVGFVIDYTTDEIIDCCFTFITDEAKAYGKMLFMGCKLDNINILNEFYNRIDTLFNGPSKKALCVIVQANYSKYESWKKENIRNAALFTG
;
A
#
# COMPACT_ATOMS: atom_id res chain seq x y z
N MET A 1 -7.67 -3.69 9.74
CA MET A 1 -8.20 -4.65 8.75
C MET A 1 -7.01 -5.25 8.03
N ASN A 2 -6.83 -6.56 8.11
CA ASN A 2 -5.71 -7.24 7.44
C ASN A 2 -6.20 -7.73 6.08
N TYR A 3 -5.52 -7.31 5.02
CA TYR A 3 -5.72 -7.87 3.68
C TYR A 3 -4.97 -9.20 3.57
N ASP A 4 -5.19 -9.89 2.46
CA ASP A 4 -4.69 -11.24 2.19
C ASP A 4 -4.07 -11.26 0.79
N LEU A 5 -2.78 -11.57 0.72
CA LEU A 5 -1.97 -11.60 -0.50
C LEU A 5 -2.51 -12.61 -1.52
N LYS A 6 -3.20 -13.66 -1.07
CA LYS A 6 -3.73 -14.71 -1.95
C LYS A 6 -5.01 -14.29 -2.67
N LYS A 7 -5.73 -13.28 -2.16
CA LYS A 7 -6.99 -12.81 -2.76
C LYS A 7 -7.01 -11.33 -3.16
N HIS A 8 -6.26 -10.46 -2.52
CA HIS A 8 -6.40 -9.02 -2.73
C HIS A 8 -5.31 -8.43 -3.62
N VAL A 9 -5.73 -7.54 -4.51
CA VAL A 9 -4.85 -6.72 -5.36
C VAL A 9 -5.25 -5.25 -5.22
N TYR A 10 -4.27 -4.36 -5.09
CA TYR A 10 -4.52 -2.94 -4.89
C TYR A 10 -4.27 -2.13 -6.15
N PHE A 11 -5.24 -1.31 -6.54
CA PHE A 11 -5.19 -0.42 -7.69
C PHE A 11 -5.41 1.00 -7.20
N ILE A 12 -4.51 1.94 -7.51
CA ILE A 12 -4.71 3.34 -7.11
C ILE A 12 -4.33 4.29 -8.24
N SER A 13 -5.18 5.28 -8.45
CA SER A 13 -4.95 6.37 -9.40
C SER A 13 -5.30 7.72 -8.79
N TYR A 14 -4.91 8.79 -9.50
CA TYR A 14 -5.01 10.16 -9.03
C TYR A 14 -5.48 11.04 -10.17
N SER A 15 -6.34 12.00 -9.85
CA SER A 15 -6.84 12.97 -10.83
C SER A 15 -6.92 14.36 -10.23
N LYS A 16 -6.74 15.36 -11.10
CA LYS A 16 -6.75 16.78 -10.74
C LYS A 16 -8.20 17.24 -10.51
N ILE A 17 -8.42 17.98 -9.44
CA ILE A 17 -9.67 18.69 -9.16
C ILE A 17 -9.59 20.09 -9.81
N PRO A 18 -10.71 20.66 -10.31
CA PRO A 18 -10.76 22.05 -10.74
C PRO A 18 -10.15 23.03 -9.71
N SER A 19 -9.33 23.95 -10.19
CA SER A 19 -8.53 24.88 -9.38
C SER A 19 -9.37 26.04 -8.86
N ASN A 20 -9.89 25.94 -7.64
CA ASN A 20 -10.58 26.99 -6.84
C ASN A 20 -11.46 26.43 -5.70
N VAL A 21 -11.35 25.14 -5.36
CA VAL A 21 -12.22 24.51 -4.36
C VAL A 21 -11.43 24.11 -3.11
N ALA A 22 -11.92 24.50 -1.93
CA ALA A 22 -11.41 24.13 -0.60
C ALA A 22 -11.46 22.61 -0.28
N ALA A 23 -11.81 21.76 -1.24
CA ALA A 23 -11.90 20.31 -1.11
C ALA A 23 -10.57 19.58 -1.45
N ALA A 24 -9.55 20.31 -1.91
CA ALA A 24 -8.26 19.73 -2.30
C ALA A 24 -7.46 19.31 -1.06
N VAL A 25 -7.19 18.02 -0.95
CA VAL A 25 -6.47 17.48 0.23
C VAL A 25 -4.96 17.67 0.10
N TYR A 26 -4.42 17.73 -1.11
CA TYR A 26 -3.05 18.18 -1.36
C TYR A 26 -2.95 18.72 -2.80
N GLU A 27 -2.63 20.01 -2.95
CA GLU A 27 -2.18 20.61 -4.22
C GLU A 27 -3.14 20.41 -5.42
N GLY A 28 -4.45 20.32 -5.16
CA GLY A 28 -5.47 20.22 -6.21
C GLY A 28 -5.69 18.83 -6.81
N TYR A 29 -5.27 17.75 -6.14
CA TYR A 29 -5.52 16.37 -6.59
C TYR A 29 -6.34 15.55 -5.59
N VAL A 30 -7.02 14.51 -6.10
CA VAL A 30 -7.62 13.43 -5.31
C VAL A 30 -7.08 12.09 -5.81
N GLY A 31 -6.72 11.21 -4.88
CA GLY A 31 -6.49 9.80 -5.09
C GLY A 31 -7.64 8.94 -4.57
N LEU A 32 -7.96 7.88 -5.32
CA LEU A 32 -8.88 6.82 -4.96
C LEU A 32 -8.28 5.49 -5.41
N GLY A 33 -8.26 4.50 -4.51
CA GLY A 33 -7.78 3.16 -4.80
C GLY A 33 -8.78 2.08 -4.45
N PHE A 34 -8.78 0.99 -5.21
CA PHE A 34 -9.60 -0.20 -5.03
C PHE A 34 -8.76 -1.35 -4.49
N ILE A 35 -9.31 -2.06 -3.52
CA ILE A 35 -8.78 -3.33 -3.03
C ILE A 35 -9.74 -4.39 -3.55
N VAL A 36 -9.29 -5.10 -4.57
CA VAL A 36 -10.13 -6.03 -5.34
C VAL A 36 -9.79 -7.46 -4.93
N ASN A 37 -10.81 -8.27 -4.67
CA ASN A 37 -10.66 -9.71 -4.63
C ASN A 37 -10.52 -10.23 -6.06
N HIS A 38 -9.30 -10.61 -6.46
CA HIS A 38 -9.01 -11.00 -7.85
C HIS A 38 -9.63 -12.35 -8.25
N GLN A 39 -10.10 -13.12 -7.28
CA GLN A 39 -10.77 -14.40 -7.50
C GLN A 39 -12.25 -14.19 -7.90
N THR A 40 -12.89 -13.15 -7.37
CA THR A 40 -14.32 -12.86 -7.58
C THR A 40 -14.59 -11.62 -8.44
N GLY A 41 -13.62 -10.71 -8.57
CA GLY A 41 -13.81 -9.40 -9.19
C GLY A 41 -14.48 -8.36 -8.28
N VAL A 42 -14.79 -8.70 -7.03
CA VAL A 42 -15.46 -7.77 -6.10
C VAL A 42 -14.48 -6.75 -5.54
N ILE A 43 -14.85 -5.47 -5.57
CA ILE A 43 -14.17 -4.43 -4.80
C ILE A 43 -14.56 -4.60 -3.33
N GLU A 44 -13.66 -5.19 -2.53
CA GLU A 44 -13.91 -5.47 -1.10
C GLU A 44 -13.60 -4.26 -0.22
N ASP A 45 -12.74 -3.34 -0.67
CA ASP A 45 -12.47 -2.11 0.06
C ASP A 45 -11.97 -0.97 -0.84
N ILE A 46 -12.01 0.26 -0.33
CA ILE A 46 -11.43 1.43 -1.02
C ILE A 46 -10.52 2.26 -0.13
N SER A 47 -9.63 3.01 -0.77
CA SER A 47 -8.82 4.05 -0.13
C SER A 47 -9.14 5.38 -0.79
N CYS A 48 -9.42 6.43 -0.02
CA CYS A 48 -9.77 7.72 -0.59
C CYS A 48 -9.07 8.86 0.14
N THR A 49 -8.51 9.80 -0.61
CA THR A 49 -7.79 10.94 -0.04
C THR A 49 -8.69 12.14 0.25
N LEU A 50 -10.01 12.08 0.06
CA LEU A 50 -10.90 13.19 0.42
C LEU A 50 -10.81 13.56 1.90
N LEU A 51 -10.94 14.85 2.21
CA LEU A 51 -10.64 15.42 3.52
C LEU A 51 -11.54 14.84 4.63
N THR A 52 -12.85 14.85 4.39
CA THR A 52 -13.82 14.47 5.40
C THR A 52 -14.03 12.96 5.41
N LYS A 53 -14.07 12.37 6.60
CA LYS A 53 -14.38 10.95 6.78
C LYS A 53 -15.74 10.60 6.17
N VAL A 54 -16.73 11.47 6.35
CA VAL A 54 -18.08 11.31 5.78
C VAL A 54 -18.06 11.14 4.26
N ALA A 55 -17.29 11.96 3.53
CA ALA A 55 -17.21 11.82 2.07
C ALA A 55 -16.52 10.51 1.65
N ARG A 56 -15.49 10.09 2.40
CA ARG A 56 -14.81 8.80 2.15
C ARG A 56 -15.74 7.61 2.38
N ASP A 57 -16.46 7.61 3.51
CA ASP A 57 -17.39 6.54 3.87
C ASP A 57 -18.59 6.49 2.90
N PHE A 58 -19.07 7.64 2.45
CA PHE A 58 -20.14 7.71 1.46
C PHE A 58 -19.69 7.10 0.11
N LEU A 59 -18.50 7.46 -0.39
CA LEU A 59 -17.95 6.81 -1.59
C LEU A 59 -17.75 5.30 -1.38
N ARG A 60 -17.33 4.88 -0.18
CA ARG A 60 -17.22 3.46 0.18
C ARG A 60 -18.56 2.75 0.05
N SER A 61 -19.65 3.34 0.54
CA SER A 61 -21.00 2.77 0.41
C SER A 61 -21.52 2.65 -1.03
N ILE A 62 -20.96 3.41 -1.98
CA ILE A 62 -21.34 3.33 -3.40
C ILE A 62 -20.51 2.26 -4.12
N ILE A 63 -19.21 2.15 -3.78
CA ILE A 63 -18.22 1.40 -4.55
C ILE A 63 -18.02 -0.03 -4.02
N VAL A 64 -17.98 -0.22 -2.71
CA VAL A 64 -17.71 -1.53 -2.11
C VAL A 64 -18.86 -2.50 -2.39
N GLY A 65 -18.52 -3.73 -2.75
CA GLY A 65 -19.47 -4.76 -3.19
C GLY A 65 -19.75 -4.74 -4.69
N TYR A 66 -19.24 -3.77 -5.45
CA TYR A 66 -19.33 -3.79 -6.90
C TYR A 66 -18.41 -4.87 -7.49
N ASN A 67 -18.96 -5.72 -8.35
CA ASN A 67 -18.20 -6.73 -9.09
C ASN A 67 -17.80 -6.18 -10.47
N ILE A 68 -16.50 -5.92 -10.67
CA ILE A 68 -15.95 -5.37 -11.93
C ILE A 68 -15.72 -6.43 -13.01
N ASP A 69 -15.82 -7.71 -12.68
CA ASP A 69 -15.75 -8.80 -13.67
C ASP A 69 -17.13 -9.06 -14.30
N GLU A 70 -18.19 -8.99 -13.49
CA GLU A 70 -19.56 -9.22 -13.95
C GLU A 70 -20.15 -8.00 -14.67
N ASN A 71 -19.67 -6.80 -14.33
CA ASN A 71 -20.22 -5.54 -14.83
C ASN A 71 -19.10 -4.67 -15.40
N ASP A 72 -19.37 -3.97 -16.50
CA ASP A 72 -18.51 -2.87 -16.95
C ASP A 72 -18.43 -1.75 -15.89
N VAL A 73 -17.52 -0.80 -16.03
CA VAL A 73 -17.32 0.29 -15.07
C VAL A 73 -18.40 1.37 -15.13
N GLU A 74 -19.09 1.52 -16.27
CA GLU A 74 -20.03 2.64 -16.50
C GLU A 74 -21.20 2.70 -15.50
N PRO A 75 -21.88 1.60 -15.11
CA PRO A 75 -22.91 1.65 -14.08
C PRO A 75 -22.42 2.19 -12.72
N LEU A 76 -21.18 1.86 -12.33
CA LEU A 76 -20.58 2.38 -11.11
C LEU A 76 -20.29 3.89 -11.23
N ILE A 77 -19.76 4.33 -12.38
CA ILE A 77 -19.53 5.74 -12.66
C ILE A 77 -20.83 6.53 -12.63
N GLU A 78 -21.91 5.99 -13.18
CA GLU A 78 -23.21 6.64 -13.19
C GLU A 78 -23.81 6.75 -11.78
N ARG A 79 -23.70 5.70 -10.95
CA ARG A 79 -24.07 5.77 -9.52
C ARG A 79 -23.32 6.89 -8.80
N ILE A 80 -22.03 7.06 -9.06
CA ILE A 80 -21.24 8.14 -8.47
C ILE A 80 -21.72 9.51 -8.97
N ARG A 81 -22.02 9.66 -10.26
CA ARG A 81 -22.56 10.92 -10.82
C ARG A 81 -23.91 11.31 -10.21
N LEU A 82 -24.75 10.33 -9.93
CA LEU A 82 -26.09 10.54 -9.38
C LEU A 82 -26.10 10.76 -7.86
N LEU A 83 -25.18 10.14 -7.11
CA LEU A 83 -25.24 10.12 -5.66
C LEU A 83 -24.19 11.02 -4.98
N PHE A 84 -23.05 11.27 -5.62
CA PHE A 84 -21.95 12.03 -5.02
C PHE A 84 -21.76 13.39 -5.70
N HIS A 85 -22.28 14.46 -5.09
CA HIS A 85 -22.21 15.83 -5.65
C HIS A 85 -21.06 16.69 -5.09
N GLY A 86 -19.93 16.07 -4.75
CA GLY A 86 -18.73 16.82 -4.37
C GLY A 86 -18.07 17.48 -5.59
N HIS A 87 -17.33 18.57 -5.37
CA HIS A 87 -16.52 19.21 -6.43
C HIS A 87 -15.48 18.26 -7.07
N SER A 88 -15.12 17.18 -6.36
CA SER A 88 -14.24 16.13 -6.84
C SER A 88 -14.96 15.07 -7.69
N GLN A 89 -16.28 15.13 -7.90
CA GLN A 89 -17.06 14.09 -8.59
C GLN A 89 -16.46 13.68 -9.94
N LYS A 90 -16.15 14.66 -10.80
CA LYS A 90 -15.56 14.40 -12.11
C LYS A 90 -14.21 13.70 -11.99
N ALA A 91 -13.35 14.15 -11.08
CA ALA A 91 -12.04 13.54 -10.82
C ALA A 91 -12.19 12.10 -10.28
N ILE A 92 -13.16 11.85 -9.40
CA ILE A 92 -13.47 10.50 -8.91
C ILE A 92 -13.92 9.59 -10.06
N CYS A 93 -14.80 10.04 -10.96
CA CYS A 93 -15.25 9.26 -12.12
C CYS A 93 -14.07 8.89 -13.04
N VAL A 94 -13.12 9.82 -13.25
CA VAL A 94 -11.89 9.56 -14.02
C VAL A 94 -11.06 8.46 -13.34
N ILE A 95 -10.81 8.59 -12.03
CA ILE A 95 -10.00 7.61 -11.27
C ILE A 95 -10.66 6.22 -11.25
N VAL A 96 -11.98 6.14 -11.14
CA VAL A 96 -12.73 4.87 -11.18
C VAL A 96 -12.49 4.16 -12.51
N ARG A 97 -12.57 4.87 -13.63
CA ARG A 97 -12.26 4.33 -14.97
C ARG A 97 -10.79 3.92 -15.09
N GLU A 98 -9.86 4.73 -14.58
CA GLU A 98 -8.43 4.40 -14.60
C GLU A 98 -8.11 3.14 -13.78
N ASN A 99 -8.69 2.99 -12.59
CA ASN A 99 -8.52 1.80 -11.76
C ASN A 99 -9.11 0.55 -12.44
N TYR A 100 -10.25 0.68 -13.12
CA TYR A 100 -10.83 -0.39 -13.92
C TYR A 100 -9.90 -0.82 -15.07
N ASN A 101 -9.37 0.14 -15.83
CA ASN A 101 -8.42 -0.16 -16.91
C ASN A 101 -7.16 -0.88 -16.38
N LYS A 102 -6.60 -0.40 -15.25
CA LYS A 102 -5.47 -1.06 -14.60
C LYS A 102 -5.79 -2.48 -14.14
N TYR A 103 -7.00 -2.71 -13.64
CA TYR A 103 -7.46 -4.04 -13.25
C TYR A 103 -7.49 -4.99 -14.45
N ASN A 104 -8.08 -4.56 -15.57
CA ASN A 104 -8.16 -5.38 -16.78
C ASN A 104 -6.76 -5.69 -17.35
N GLU A 105 -5.89 -4.68 -17.44
CA GLU A 105 -4.50 -4.88 -17.88
C GLU A 105 -3.76 -5.87 -16.97
N TRP A 106 -3.90 -5.69 -15.66
CA TRP A 106 -3.30 -6.59 -14.66
C TRP A 106 -3.85 -8.01 -14.76
N LYS A 107 -5.15 -8.17 -15.01
CA LYS A 107 -5.80 -9.48 -15.12
C LYS A 107 -5.22 -10.29 -16.27
N GLU A 108 -4.96 -9.66 -17.40
CA GLU A 108 -4.37 -10.30 -18.58
C GLU A 108 -2.88 -10.61 -18.40
N VAL A 109 -2.11 -9.67 -17.84
CA VAL A 109 -0.64 -9.76 -17.84
C VAL A 109 -0.08 -10.40 -16.57
N SER A 110 -0.67 -10.10 -15.42
CA SER A 110 -0.07 -10.33 -14.11
C SER A 110 -0.82 -11.34 -13.24
N LYS A 111 -2.09 -11.66 -13.55
CA LYS A 111 -2.84 -12.67 -12.78
C LYS A 111 -2.22 -14.05 -12.85
N LYS A 112 -1.74 -14.48 -14.02
CA LYS A 112 -1.03 -15.76 -14.14
C LYS A 112 0.24 -15.77 -13.29
N LYS A 113 1.05 -14.71 -13.39
CA LYS A 113 2.24 -14.53 -12.55
C LYS A 113 1.88 -14.60 -11.06
N LEU A 114 0.77 -14.00 -10.64
CA LEU A 114 0.31 -14.08 -9.25
C LEU A 114 0.04 -15.51 -8.80
N LEU A 115 -0.64 -16.30 -9.63
CA LEU A 115 -0.99 -17.69 -9.31
C LEU A 115 0.25 -18.60 -9.23
N ASP A 116 1.32 -18.25 -9.95
CA ASP A 116 2.61 -18.95 -9.91
C ASP A 116 3.50 -18.49 -8.73
N LEU A 117 3.17 -17.38 -8.05
CA LEU A 117 3.91 -16.91 -6.88
C LEU A 117 3.54 -17.72 -5.65
N VAL A 118 4.57 -18.25 -4.98
CA VAL A 118 4.43 -18.79 -3.62
C VAL A 118 4.27 -17.61 -2.66
N LEU A 119 3.01 -17.25 -2.39
CA LEU A 119 2.64 -16.22 -1.43
C LEU A 119 2.37 -16.86 -0.07
N GLU A 120 3.44 -17.20 0.65
CA GLU A 120 3.26 -17.49 2.07
C GLU A 120 2.93 -16.18 2.80
N PRO A 121 1.84 -16.15 3.59
CA PRO A 121 1.58 -15.05 4.48
C PRO A 121 2.82 -14.89 5.37
N CYS A 122 3.55 -13.81 5.14
CA CYS A 122 4.67 -13.48 5.99
C CYS A 122 4.17 -13.13 7.41
N TYR A 123 2.88 -12.81 7.58
CA TYR A 123 2.27 -12.37 8.82
C TYR A 123 2.28 -13.46 9.91
N SER A 124 3.01 -13.22 11.00
CA SER A 124 2.70 -13.86 12.29
C SER A 124 1.50 -13.13 12.90
N GLU A 125 0.53 -13.85 13.48
CA GLU A 125 -0.73 -13.28 13.99
C GLU A 125 -0.60 -12.16 15.05
N LYS A 126 0.62 -11.84 15.46
CA LYS A 126 0.98 -10.78 16.39
C LYS A 126 1.12 -9.43 15.67
N VAL A 127 0.03 -8.81 15.22
CA VAL A 127 0.03 -7.33 15.08
C VAL A 127 0.26 -6.79 16.48
N ILE A 128 1.43 -6.19 16.69
CA ILE A 128 1.68 -5.38 17.86
C ILE A 128 0.81 -4.12 17.73
N GLU A 129 -0.10 -3.92 18.67
CA GLU A 129 -1.07 -2.82 18.72
C GLU A 129 -0.43 -1.43 18.63
N ALA A 130 -1.27 -0.40 18.49
CA ALA A 130 -0.85 1.00 18.50
C ALA A 130 0.04 1.33 19.70
N PHE A 131 0.93 2.33 19.54
CA PHE A 131 1.84 2.76 20.60
C PHE A 131 1.04 3.18 21.84
N ASP A 132 1.09 2.36 22.89
CA ASP A 132 0.45 2.62 24.16
C ASP A 132 1.40 3.49 25.01
N LEU A 133 1.06 4.77 25.20
CA LEU A 133 1.85 5.69 26.02
C LEU A 133 2.01 5.21 27.47
N SER A 134 1.12 4.34 27.96
CA SER A 134 1.19 3.74 29.30
C SER A 134 2.12 2.51 29.37
N LYS A 135 2.47 1.92 28.23
CA LYS A 135 3.44 0.81 28.09
C LYS A 135 4.58 1.28 27.19
N MET A 136 5.63 1.83 27.79
CA MET A 136 6.80 2.45 27.13
C MET A 136 7.50 1.65 25.99
N LYS A 137 7.10 0.42 25.67
CA LYS A 137 7.67 -0.38 24.57
C LYS A 137 6.56 -0.96 23.69
N LYS A 138 6.42 -0.36 22.50
CA LYS A 138 5.65 -0.96 21.40
C LYS A 138 6.39 -2.17 20.82
N TYR A 139 7.68 -2.04 20.51
CA TYR A 139 8.47 -3.11 19.89
C TYR A 139 9.42 -3.80 20.88
N PRO A 140 9.81 -5.07 20.63
CA PRO A 140 10.86 -5.75 21.39
C PRO A 140 12.15 -4.94 21.47
N GLU A 141 12.94 -5.11 22.54
CA GLU A 141 14.28 -4.49 22.65
C GLU A 141 15.22 -4.93 21.53
N LYS A 142 14.97 -6.14 21.02
CA LYS A 142 15.70 -6.73 19.91
C LYS A 142 15.23 -6.25 18.52
N SER A 143 14.75 -5.02 18.44
CA SER A 143 14.25 -4.43 17.20
C SER A 143 15.13 -3.30 16.68
N VAL A 144 15.33 -3.25 15.37
CA VAL A 144 15.99 -2.14 14.66
C VAL A 144 15.04 -1.51 13.65
N TYR A 145 15.07 -0.18 13.54
CA TYR A 145 14.26 0.56 12.57
C TYR A 145 15.11 1.08 11.41
N MET A 146 14.73 0.73 10.18
CA MET A 146 15.39 1.14 8.95
C MET A 146 14.41 1.89 8.04
N ILE A 147 14.74 3.10 7.63
CA ILE A 147 13.89 3.88 6.71
C ILE A 147 14.69 4.42 5.53
N SER A 148 14.06 4.37 4.36
CA SER A 148 14.57 4.97 3.12
C SER A 148 13.45 5.68 2.38
N TYR A 149 13.85 6.58 1.49
CA TYR A 149 12.95 7.38 0.67
C TYR A 149 13.38 7.28 -0.79
N ALA A 150 12.41 7.33 -1.70
CA ALA A 150 12.67 7.44 -3.13
C ALA A 150 11.70 8.41 -3.79
N LYS A 151 12.19 9.05 -4.85
CA LYS A 151 11.39 9.93 -5.69
C LYS A 151 10.43 9.11 -6.54
N ILE A 152 9.18 9.56 -6.65
CA ILE A 152 8.17 9.01 -7.54
C ILE A 152 8.34 9.69 -8.91
N PRO A 153 8.29 8.96 -10.04
CA PRO A 153 8.36 9.55 -11.37
C PRO A 153 7.38 10.73 -11.55
N HIS A 154 7.84 11.82 -12.18
CA HIS A 154 7.12 13.10 -12.27
C HIS A 154 5.80 13.05 -13.09
N ASN A 155 4.91 14.01 -12.79
CA ASN A 155 3.62 14.39 -13.40
C ASN A 155 2.29 13.74 -12.98
N ILE A 156 2.27 12.78 -12.03
CA ILE A 156 0.99 12.12 -11.66
C ILE A 156 0.66 12.19 -10.15
N SER A 157 1.64 12.48 -9.27
CA SER A 157 1.40 12.38 -7.83
C SER A 157 2.14 13.46 -7.01
N ILE A 158 1.60 14.69 -7.00
CA ILE A 158 1.97 15.72 -6.01
C ILE A 158 1.42 15.38 -4.61
N ALA A 159 0.53 14.39 -4.51
CA ALA A 159 -0.07 13.92 -3.26
C ALA A 159 0.90 13.21 -2.28
N PHE A 160 2.14 12.91 -2.69
CA PHE A 160 3.18 12.44 -1.77
C PHE A 160 4.14 13.58 -1.48
N TYR A 161 4.52 13.78 -0.21
CA TYR A 161 5.51 14.76 0.27
C TYR A 161 6.55 15.13 -0.82
N LYS A 162 6.38 16.28 -1.49
CA LYS A 162 7.30 16.79 -2.53
C LYS A 162 7.73 15.74 -3.58
N GLY A 163 6.86 14.81 -3.96
CA GLY A 163 7.14 13.75 -4.94
C GLY A 163 8.02 12.60 -4.42
N HIS A 164 8.11 12.38 -3.11
CA HIS A 164 8.86 11.27 -2.50
C HIS A 164 7.93 10.37 -1.69
N THR A 165 8.20 9.07 -1.71
CA THR A 165 7.59 8.10 -0.79
C THR A 165 8.67 7.50 0.10
N GLY A 166 8.30 7.12 1.32
CA GLY A 166 9.16 6.44 2.28
C GLY A 166 8.52 5.18 2.82
N VAL A 167 9.36 4.18 3.09
CA VAL A 167 8.98 2.96 3.81
C VAL A 167 10.01 2.72 4.90
N GLY A 168 9.51 2.55 6.13
CA GLY A 168 10.32 2.14 7.26
C GLY A 168 10.03 0.69 7.65
N PHE A 169 11.05 -0.09 7.96
CA PHE A 169 10.95 -1.45 8.48
C PHE A 169 11.37 -1.47 9.94
N VAL A 170 10.58 -2.11 10.79
CA VAL A 170 10.97 -2.53 12.13
C VAL A 170 11.31 -4.01 12.03
N ILE A 171 12.54 -4.37 12.35
CA ILE A 171 13.09 -5.72 12.13
C ILE A 171 13.49 -6.29 13.48
N ASP A 172 13.03 -7.50 13.80
CA ASP A 172 13.63 -8.29 14.88
C ASP A 172 14.98 -8.83 14.40
N TYR A 173 16.07 -8.27 14.92
CA TYR A 173 17.40 -8.58 14.41
C TYR A 173 17.92 -9.96 14.84
N THR A 174 17.19 -10.67 15.72
CA THR A 174 17.54 -12.05 16.10
C THR A 174 16.94 -13.08 15.14
N THR A 175 15.80 -12.75 14.52
CA THR A 175 15.08 -13.63 13.60
C THR A 175 15.11 -13.15 12.14
N ASP A 176 15.68 -11.96 11.90
CA ASP A 176 15.70 -11.26 10.62
C ASP A 176 14.30 -10.91 10.08
N GLU A 177 13.27 -10.98 10.91
CA GLU A 177 11.87 -10.82 10.53
C GLU A 177 11.44 -9.35 10.57
N ILE A 178 10.78 -8.87 9.51
CA ILE A 178 10.13 -7.55 9.51
C ILE A 178 8.87 -7.62 10.39
N ILE A 179 8.93 -7.18 11.64
CA ILE A 179 7.79 -7.26 12.57
C ILE A 179 6.79 -6.10 12.43
N ASP A 180 7.18 -4.99 11.80
CA ASP A 180 6.28 -3.91 11.41
C ASP A 180 6.89 -3.10 10.26
N CYS A 181 6.06 -2.36 9.54
CA CYS A 181 6.53 -1.35 8.62
C CYS A 181 5.61 -0.14 8.56
N CYS A 182 6.17 1.00 8.22
CA CYS A 182 5.46 2.27 8.08
C CYS A 182 5.58 2.80 6.66
N PHE A 183 4.56 3.54 6.22
CA PHE A 183 4.49 4.10 4.89
C PHE A 183 4.12 5.58 4.99
N THR A 184 4.72 6.40 4.13
CA THR A 184 4.32 7.81 3.97
C THR A 184 3.05 7.98 3.13
N PHE A 185 2.29 6.90 2.91
CA PHE A 185 1.02 6.95 2.18
C PHE A 185 -0.02 7.76 2.98
N ILE A 186 -0.95 8.41 2.29
CA ILE A 186 -1.94 9.29 2.94
C ILE A 186 -2.96 8.46 3.73
N THR A 187 -3.56 7.48 3.08
CA THR A 187 -4.71 6.75 3.61
C THR A 187 -4.28 5.54 4.42
N ASP A 188 -5.06 5.20 5.44
CA ASP A 188 -4.75 4.07 6.31
C ASP A 188 -4.93 2.74 5.59
N GLU A 189 -5.85 2.66 4.62
CA GLU A 189 -6.04 1.48 3.80
C GLU A 189 -4.81 1.22 2.90
N ALA A 190 -4.22 2.28 2.32
CA ALA A 190 -3.00 2.13 1.54
C ALA A 190 -1.82 1.72 2.42
N LYS A 191 -1.69 2.30 3.63
CA LYS A 191 -0.65 1.91 4.60
C LYS A 191 -0.82 0.44 5.01
N ALA A 192 -2.04 0.02 5.33
CA ALA A 192 -2.34 -1.35 5.71
C ALA A 192 -2.07 -2.33 4.56
N TYR A 193 -2.40 -1.96 3.32
CA TYR A 193 -2.09 -2.77 2.14
C TYR A 193 -0.58 -2.85 1.90
N GLY A 194 0.13 -1.73 2.01
CA GLY A 194 1.59 -1.71 1.93
C GLY A 194 2.22 -2.61 2.99
N LYS A 195 1.71 -2.58 4.23
CA LYS A 195 2.20 -3.43 5.32
C LYS A 195 2.12 -4.91 5.00
N MET A 196 0.99 -5.34 4.44
CA MET A 196 0.77 -6.72 4.02
C MET A 196 1.85 -7.23 3.04
N LEU A 197 2.46 -6.36 2.22
CA LEU A 197 3.49 -6.77 1.26
C LEU A 197 4.77 -7.27 1.93
N PHE A 198 5.13 -6.75 3.11
CA PHE A 198 6.46 -6.96 3.71
C PHE A 198 6.43 -7.55 5.12
N MET A 199 5.36 -7.34 5.88
CA MET A 199 5.30 -7.77 7.28
C MET A 199 5.48 -9.28 7.42
N GLY A 200 6.45 -9.63 8.26
CA GLY A 200 6.91 -10.93 8.72
C GLY A 200 7.80 -11.71 7.74
N CYS A 201 8.24 -11.05 6.67
CA CYS A 201 9.22 -11.65 5.78
C CYS A 201 10.60 -11.60 6.42
N LYS A 202 11.39 -12.66 6.21
CA LYS A 202 12.75 -12.77 6.75
C LYS A 202 13.79 -12.26 5.76
N LEU A 203 14.69 -11.41 6.24
CA LEU A 203 15.72 -10.75 5.43
C LEU A 203 16.99 -11.59 5.26
N ASP A 204 17.11 -12.75 5.91
CA ASP A 204 18.22 -13.69 5.78
C ASP A 204 18.16 -14.54 4.48
N ASN A 205 17.02 -14.56 3.81
CA ASN A 205 16.83 -15.31 2.57
C ASN A 205 17.47 -14.58 1.38
N ILE A 206 18.40 -15.26 0.67
CA ILE A 206 19.12 -14.71 -0.49
C ILE A 206 18.21 -14.21 -1.62
N ASN A 207 16.97 -14.69 -1.69
CA ASN A 207 15.98 -14.31 -2.70
C ASN A 207 14.95 -13.27 -2.24
N ILE A 208 15.07 -12.74 -1.01
CA ILE A 208 14.04 -11.87 -0.42
C ILE A 208 13.77 -10.60 -1.24
N LEU A 209 14.81 -10.01 -1.84
CA LEU A 209 14.65 -8.84 -2.71
C LEU A 209 13.81 -9.16 -3.95
N ASN A 210 14.05 -10.31 -4.58
CA ASN A 210 13.26 -10.75 -5.72
C ASN A 210 11.80 -10.99 -5.33
N GLU A 211 11.57 -11.56 -4.15
CA GLU A 211 10.23 -11.72 -3.60
C GLU A 211 9.53 -10.38 -3.36
N PHE A 212 10.20 -9.40 -2.76
CA PHE A 212 9.65 -8.05 -2.60
C PHE A 212 9.31 -7.41 -3.94
N TYR A 213 10.19 -7.49 -4.93
CA TYR A 213 9.91 -6.97 -6.26
C TYR A 213 8.71 -7.65 -6.89
N ASN A 214 8.60 -8.97 -6.78
CA ASN A 214 7.46 -9.72 -7.31
C ASN A 214 6.15 -9.35 -6.62
N ARG A 215 6.15 -9.21 -5.28
CA ARG A 215 4.98 -8.77 -4.52
C ARG A 215 4.56 -7.36 -4.91
N ILE A 216 5.50 -6.40 -4.96
CA ILE A 216 5.20 -5.02 -5.37
C ILE A 216 4.67 -4.97 -6.80
N ASP A 217 5.34 -5.65 -7.72
CA ASP A 217 4.99 -5.66 -9.13
C ASP A 217 3.61 -6.25 -9.38
N THR A 218 3.29 -7.33 -8.67
CA THR A 218 2.07 -8.10 -8.92
C THR A 218 0.89 -7.61 -8.08
N LEU A 219 1.11 -7.14 -6.86
CA LEU A 219 0.02 -6.86 -5.91
C LEU A 219 -0.26 -5.37 -5.71
N PHE A 220 0.65 -4.47 -6.11
CA PHE A 220 0.51 -3.03 -5.91
C PHE A 220 0.54 -2.26 -7.25
N ASN A 221 -0.64 -1.94 -7.78
CA ASN A 221 -0.82 -1.22 -9.05
C ASN A 221 -1.06 0.28 -8.82
N GLY A 222 -0.04 0.95 -8.28
CA GLY A 222 -0.01 2.40 -8.06
C GLY A 222 1.21 3.07 -8.70
N PRO A 223 1.20 4.42 -8.86
CA PRO A 223 2.32 5.16 -9.46
C PRO A 223 3.63 5.04 -8.66
N SER A 224 3.55 4.71 -7.37
CA SER A 224 4.71 4.53 -6.49
C SER A 224 5.43 3.19 -6.65
N LYS A 225 4.98 2.28 -7.55
CA LYS A 225 5.52 0.92 -7.71
C LYS A 225 7.06 0.90 -7.83
N LYS A 226 7.62 1.68 -8.76
CA LYS A 226 9.08 1.77 -8.96
C LYS A 226 9.82 2.34 -7.75
N ALA A 227 9.24 3.35 -7.10
CA ALA A 227 9.82 3.96 -5.91
C ALA A 227 9.87 2.96 -4.73
N LEU A 228 8.83 2.13 -4.58
CA LEU A 228 8.83 1.07 -3.58
C LEU A 228 9.98 0.07 -3.81
N CYS A 229 10.23 -0.37 -5.04
CA CYS A 229 11.36 -1.27 -5.34
C CYS A 229 12.71 -0.65 -4.92
N VAL A 230 12.93 0.63 -5.22
CA VAL A 230 14.15 1.34 -4.80
C VAL A 230 14.28 1.40 -3.28
N ILE A 231 13.17 1.68 -2.57
CA ILE A 231 13.16 1.81 -1.12
C ILE A 231 13.42 0.49 -0.43
N VAL A 232 12.78 -0.60 -0.86
CA VAL A 232 13.00 -1.92 -0.24
C VAL A 232 14.42 -2.42 -0.47
N GLN A 233 15.01 -2.15 -1.64
CA GLN A 233 16.42 -2.41 -1.91
C GLN A 233 17.32 -1.64 -0.94
N ALA A 234 17.08 -0.34 -0.79
CA ALA A 234 17.86 0.51 0.10
C ALA A 234 17.73 0.09 1.57
N ASN A 235 16.53 -0.28 2.03
CA ASN A 235 16.31 -0.78 3.38
C ASN A 235 17.05 -2.11 3.63
N TYR A 236 16.98 -3.04 2.67
CA TYR A 236 17.70 -4.31 2.75
C TYR A 236 19.22 -4.09 2.82
N SER A 237 19.79 -3.27 1.94
CA SER A 237 21.23 -2.97 1.95
C SER A 237 21.69 -2.30 3.25
N LYS A 238 20.87 -1.38 3.81
CA LYS A 238 21.14 -0.76 5.12
C LYS A 238 21.12 -1.79 6.24
N TYR A 239 20.14 -2.70 6.24
CA TYR A 239 20.04 -3.75 7.24
C TYR A 239 21.25 -4.69 7.17
N GLU A 240 21.66 -5.12 5.98
CA GLU A 240 22.83 -5.98 5.78
C GLU A 240 24.14 -5.33 6.27
N SER A 241 24.34 -4.03 6.00
CA SER A 241 25.51 -3.29 6.52
C SER A 241 25.47 -3.23 8.05
N TRP A 242 24.33 -2.80 8.59
CA TRP A 242 24.15 -2.69 10.04
C TRP A 242 24.36 -4.03 10.75
N LYS A 243 23.84 -5.13 10.19
CA LYS A 243 23.98 -6.47 10.74
C LYS A 243 25.45 -6.88 10.80
N LYS A 244 26.22 -6.70 9.73
CA LYS A 244 27.68 -6.99 9.71
C LYS A 244 28.46 -6.21 10.77
N GLU A 245 28.10 -4.94 10.98
CA GLU A 245 28.74 -4.06 11.95
C GLU A 245 28.36 -4.41 13.40
N ASN A 246 27.15 -4.92 13.63
CA ASN A 246 26.57 -5.06 14.96
C ASN A 246 26.37 -6.51 15.43
N ILE A 247 26.61 -7.54 14.60
CA ILE A 247 26.53 -8.97 14.99
C ILE A 247 27.40 -9.28 16.23
N ARG A 248 28.57 -8.62 16.37
CA ARG A 248 29.45 -8.81 17.55
C ARG A 248 28.92 -8.14 18.82
N ASN A 249 28.15 -7.05 18.69
CA ASN A 249 27.53 -6.35 19.81
C ASN A 249 26.18 -6.97 20.20
N ALA A 250 25.44 -7.56 19.24
CA ALA A 250 24.16 -8.21 19.49
C ALA A 250 24.27 -9.39 20.46
N ALA A 251 25.39 -10.12 20.45
CA ALA A 251 25.69 -11.18 21.43
C ALA A 251 25.84 -10.68 22.88
N LEU A 252 26.09 -9.38 23.09
CA LEU A 252 26.15 -8.76 24.42
C LEU A 252 24.76 -8.39 24.97
N PHE A 253 23.73 -8.34 24.13
CA PHE A 253 22.34 -8.02 24.51
C PHE A 253 21.44 -9.25 24.62
N THR A 254 22.00 -10.44 24.37
CA THR A 254 21.33 -11.74 24.58
C THR A 254 21.65 -12.37 25.95
N GLY A 255 22.36 -11.65 26.82
CA GLY A 255 22.73 -12.07 28.17
C GLY A 255 21.78 -11.54 29.24
#